data_AF-A0A7X6U6E5-F1
#
_entry.id   AF-A0A7X6U6E5-F1
#
_cell.length_a   1.000
_cell.length_b   1.000
_cell.length_c   1.000
_cell.angle_alpha   90.00
_cell.angle_beta   90.00
_cell.angle_gamma   90.00
#
_symmetry.space_group_name_H-M   'P 1'
#
loop_
_entity.id
_entity.type
_entity.pdbx_description
1 polymer ?
#
loop_
_entity_poly.entity_id
_entity_poly.type
_entity_poly.pdbx_seq_one_letter_code
_entity_poly.pdbx_strand_id
1 'polypeptide(L)'
;MKLEQDNSADAVRSNRTLPAWASLGLFLLVALLAVLLPSEPLLLGQDPVTYLESDWQVVLPDGSVQVTDLPAAIALPPDAAYSAHYTFRQAYPEGMVLRIRSSMQAVAIFLDGVCLFQSEKPRDSWIHVPEASVWYFVNLPSELQGKTLVLELSSPIPAFSGQINPVAIGSGDALLYDLLSSNWINLLIVLFLVVLGFLAILFAFLIRQVQNNRLLYLGLFAIFIALWLLSETRLMQFWVGNRFLIGSISYILIALVPASLLLYLRDTALNRHRRLLDVLAAVFAALCVVNLVLQLTGAVPLIRSAVVTNSLTLAAILLVIGLLVWEMRRHKSRTAGNFL
;
A
#
# COMPACT_ATOMS: atom_id res chain seq x y z
N MET A 1 -19.63 63.33 -16.58
CA MET A 1 -20.34 62.06 -16.91
C MET A 1 -19.43 60.84 -17.02
N LYS A 2 -18.18 60.93 -17.53
CA LYS A 2 -17.25 59.77 -17.60
C LYS A 2 -16.52 59.45 -16.28
N LEU A 3 -16.34 60.44 -15.41
CA LEU A 3 -15.68 60.31 -14.09
C LEU A 3 -16.56 59.66 -13.00
N GLU A 4 -17.89 59.72 -13.13
CA GLU A 4 -18.81 59.07 -12.16
C GLU A 4 -19.00 57.57 -12.44
N GLN A 5 -18.89 57.15 -13.71
CA GLN A 5 -18.96 55.72 -14.05
C GLN A 5 -17.72 54.94 -13.58
N ASP A 6 -16.53 55.54 -13.63
CA ASP A 6 -15.27 54.91 -13.22
C ASP A 6 -15.22 54.70 -11.69
N ASN A 7 -15.63 55.70 -10.92
CA ASN A 7 -15.72 55.62 -9.46
C ASN A 7 -16.74 54.56 -8.98
N SER A 8 -17.81 54.34 -9.75
CA SER A 8 -18.81 53.31 -9.43
C SER A 8 -18.30 51.88 -9.69
N ALA A 9 -17.47 51.69 -10.71
CA ALA A 9 -16.90 50.39 -11.04
C ALA A 9 -15.82 49.95 -10.04
N ASP A 10 -14.98 50.88 -9.59
CA ASP A 10 -13.95 50.61 -8.57
C ASP A 10 -14.55 50.44 -7.16
N ALA A 11 -15.60 51.18 -6.81
CA ALA A 11 -16.34 50.97 -5.56
C ALA A 11 -17.02 49.59 -5.52
N VAL A 12 -17.57 49.11 -6.63
CA VAL A 12 -18.18 47.77 -6.74
C VAL A 12 -17.13 46.66 -6.71
N ARG A 13 -15.92 46.89 -7.25
CA ARG A 13 -14.80 45.93 -7.24
C ARG A 13 -14.18 45.78 -5.84
N SER A 14 -14.02 46.89 -5.12
CA SER A 14 -13.63 46.93 -3.70
C SER A 14 -14.60 46.13 -2.81
N ASN A 15 -15.90 46.27 -3.06
CA ASN A 15 -16.95 45.62 -2.26
C ASN A 15 -17.00 44.09 -2.45
N ARG A 16 -16.44 43.55 -3.55
CA ARG A 16 -16.35 42.09 -3.79
C ARG A 16 -15.12 41.44 -3.14
N THR A 17 -14.05 42.19 -2.90
CA THR A 17 -12.86 41.70 -2.18
C THR A 17 -13.00 41.79 -0.67
N LEU A 18 -13.81 42.72 -0.16
CA LEU A 18 -14.11 42.88 1.26
C LEU A 18 -14.60 41.59 1.95
N PRO A 19 -15.58 40.83 1.40
CA PRO A 19 -16.02 39.57 2.02
C PRO A 19 -14.94 38.48 1.98
N ALA A 20 -14.07 38.47 0.96
CA ALA A 20 -12.95 37.53 0.89
C ALA A 20 -11.91 37.81 1.98
N TRP A 21 -11.54 39.07 2.17
CA TRP A 21 -10.63 39.48 3.25
C TRP A 21 -11.23 39.31 4.64
N ALA A 22 -12.53 39.57 4.80
CA ALA A 22 -13.23 39.31 6.06
C ALA A 22 -13.28 37.81 6.38
N SER A 23 -13.51 36.95 5.37
CA SER A 23 -13.49 35.50 5.54
C SER A 23 -12.08 34.99 5.88
N LEU A 24 -11.05 35.51 5.22
CA LEU A 24 -9.66 35.18 5.52
C LEU A 24 -9.26 35.64 6.93
N GLY A 25 -9.64 36.87 7.32
CA GLY A 25 -9.40 37.40 8.65
C GLY A 25 -10.10 36.60 9.74
N LEU A 26 -11.35 36.19 9.51
CA LEU A 26 -12.08 35.29 10.41
C LEU A 26 -11.40 33.92 10.51
N PHE A 27 -10.97 33.34 9.39
CA PHE A 27 -10.24 32.07 9.38
C PHE A 27 -8.93 32.16 10.16
N LEU A 28 -8.15 33.22 9.95
CA LEU A 28 -6.90 33.47 10.67
C LEU A 28 -7.14 33.72 12.17
N LEU A 29 -8.22 34.42 12.53
CA LEU A 29 -8.60 34.62 13.92
C LEU A 29 -8.98 33.29 14.59
N VAL A 30 -9.76 32.45 13.92
CA VAL A 30 -10.11 31.11 14.42
C VAL A 30 -8.86 30.25 14.58
N ALA A 31 -7.95 30.26 13.60
CA ALA A 31 -6.68 29.55 13.69
C ALA A 31 -5.80 30.06 14.86
N LEU A 32 -5.74 31.38 15.06
CA LEU A 32 -5.02 32.00 16.17
C LEU A 32 -5.63 31.61 17.53
N LEU A 33 -6.96 31.67 17.66
CA LEU A 33 -7.67 31.23 18.86
C LEU A 33 -7.43 29.74 19.14
N ALA A 34 -7.39 28.89 18.10
CA ALA A 34 -7.11 27.47 18.25
C ALA A 34 -5.70 27.17 18.79
N VAL A 35 -4.72 28.05 18.52
CA VAL A 35 -3.34 27.92 19.04
C VAL A 35 -3.20 28.53 20.44
N LEU A 36 -3.88 29.65 20.71
CA LEU A 36 -3.74 30.39 21.96
C LEU A 36 -4.58 29.82 23.11
N LEU A 37 -5.72 29.20 22.80
CA LEU A 37 -6.57 28.61 23.83
C LEU A 37 -5.98 27.28 24.30
N PRO A 38 -5.74 27.10 25.61
CA PRO A 38 -5.34 25.81 26.14
C PRO A 38 -6.44 24.79 25.82
N SER A 39 -6.05 23.70 25.17
CA SER A 39 -6.94 22.61 24.81
C SER A 39 -6.33 21.30 25.29
N GLU A 40 -7.20 20.38 25.67
CA GLU A 40 -6.78 19.00 25.89
C GLU A 40 -6.29 18.42 24.57
N PRO A 41 -5.20 17.65 24.57
CA PRO A 41 -4.76 17.00 23.36
C PRO A 41 -5.79 15.90 23.03
N LEU A 42 -6.57 16.12 21.97
CA LEU A 42 -7.61 15.19 21.50
C LEU A 42 -7.11 14.26 20.38
N LEU A 43 -5.81 14.32 20.07
CA LEU A 43 -5.20 13.49 19.04
C LEU A 43 -5.06 12.04 19.54
N LEU A 44 -5.29 11.08 18.66
CA LEU A 44 -5.01 9.67 18.93
C LEU A 44 -3.50 9.41 18.93
N GLY A 45 -3.06 8.40 19.66
CA GLY A 45 -1.68 7.91 19.62
C GLY A 45 -0.67 8.81 20.33
N GLN A 46 -1.06 9.36 21.48
CA GLN A 46 -0.18 10.18 22.30
C GLN A 46 0.80 9.36 23.14
N ASP A 47 0.46 8.10 23.42
CA ASP A 47 1.34 7.23 24.18
C ASP A 47 2.58 6.87 23.34
N PRO A 48 3.74 6.70 23.98
CA PRO A 48 4.96 6.32 23.29
C PRO A 48 4.88 4.89 22.75
N VAL A 49 5.33 4.70 21.52
CA VAL A 49 5.58 3.38 20.94
C VAL A 49 7.03 2.99 21.22
N THR A 50 7.24 1.82 21.82
CA THR A 50 8.58 1.28 22.09
C THR A 50 8.86 0.13 21.13
N TYR A 51 9.96 0.21 20.39
CA TYR A 51 10.43 -0.91 19.56
C TYR A 51 11.32 -1.83 20.39
N LEU A 52 11.02 -3.13 20.36
CA LEU A 52 11.82 -4.17 21.01
C LEU A 52 12.93 -4.57 20.03
N GLU A 53 13.95 -3.74 19.89
CA GLU A 53 14.98 -3.92 18.86
C GLU A 53 16.03 -4.94 19.27
N SER A 54 16.53 -4.89 20.50
CA SER A 54 17.71 -5.65 20.92
C SER A 54 17.41 -6.83 21.84
N ASP A 55 18.44 -7.66 22.04
CA ASP A 55 18.48 -8.76 23.01
C ASP A 55 17.55 -9.94 22.69
N TRP A 56 17.23 -10.15 21.41
CA TRP A 56 16.47 -11.31 20.99
C TRP A 56 17.35 -12.55 20.90
N GLN A 57 16.89 -13.65 21.49
CA GLN A 57 17.50 -14.96 21.35
C GLN A 57 16.68 -15.77 20.35
N VAL A 58 17.23 -16.04 19.18
CA VAL A 58 16.58 -16.81 18.13
C VAL A 58 17.05 -18.25 18.21
N VAL A 59 16.10 -19.16 18.45
CA VAL A 59 16.31 -20.61 18.48
C VAL A 59 15.97 -21.16 17.10
N LEU A 60 16.98 -21.74 16.45
CA LEU A 60 16.91 -22.34 15.12
C LEU A 60 16.40 -23.79 15.17
N PRO A 61 15.98 -24.37 14.04
CA PRO A 61 15.49 -25.76 13.99
C PRO A 61 16.51 -26.81 14.46
N ASP A 62 17.80 -26.52 14.37
CA ASP A 62 18.89 -27.38 14.83
C ASP A 62 19.17 -27.24 16.34
N GLY A 63 18.41 -26.40 17.04
CA GLY A 63 18.56 -26.10 18.46
C GLY A 63 19.65 -25.07 18.77
N SER A 64 20.35 -24.55 17.76
CA SER A 64 21.32 -23.47 17.98
C SER A 64 20.61 -22.16 18.35
N VAL A 65 21.25 -21.37 19.20
CA VAL A 65 20.73 -20.09 19.67
C VAL A 65 21.62 -18.97 19.17
N GLN A 66 21.02 -17.97 18.53
CA GLN A 66 21.68 -16.78 18.04
C GLN A 66 21.10 -15.54 18.71
N VAL A 67 21.96 -14.67 19.23
CA VAL A 67 21.53 -13.36 19.74
C VAL A 67 21.57 -12.36 18.59
N THR A 68 20.48 -11.67 18.34
CA THR A 68 20.37 -10.68 17.25
C THR A 68 19.48 -9.51 17.66
N ASP A 69 19.63 -8.41 16.93
CA ASP A 69 18.65 -7.34 16.91
C ASP A 69 17.58 -7.62 15.84
N LEU A 70 16.39 -7.02 16.01
CA LEU A 70 15.30 -7.04 15.05
C LEU A 70 15.20 -5.71 14.29
N PRO A 71 14.88 -5.73 12.99
CA PRO A 71 14.51 -6.91 12.19
C PRO A 71 15.70 -7.80 11.83
N ALA A 72 15.45 -9.10 11.72
CA ALA A 72 16.47 -10.10 11.38
C ALA A 72 16.04 -10.95 10.18
N ALA A 73 17.01 -11.45 9.43
CA ALA A 73 16.82 -12.39 8.34
C ALA A 73 17.84 -13.53 8.43
N ILE A 74 17.33 -14.75 8.59
CA ILE A 74 18.11 -15.96 8.76
C ILE A 74 17.81 -16.90 7.61
N ALA A 75 18.84 -17.48 6.99
CA ALA A 75 18.66 -18.41 5.89
C ALA A 75 18.09 -19.73 6.41
N LEU A 76 16.79 -19.94 6.25
CA LEU A 76 16.09 -21.16 6.63
C LEU A 76 15.37 -21.77 5.42
N PRO A 77 15.26 -23.12 5.35
CA PRO A 77 14.44 -23.75 4.32
C PRO A 77 12.97 -23.37 4.51
N PRO A 78 12.12 -23.46 3.47
CA PRO A 78 10.68 -23.28 3.59
C PRO A 78 10.09 -24.22 4.65
N ASP A 79 9.05 -23.76 5.33
CA ASP A 79 8.32 -24.45 6.39
C ASP A 79 9.15 -24.78 7.65
N ALA A 80 10.41 -24.36 7.73
CA ALA A 80 11.19 -24.45 8.96
C ALA A 80 10.55 -23.60 10.06
N ALA A 81 10.30 -24.24 11.21
CA ALA A 81 9.84 -23.57 12.42
C ALA A 81 11.05 -23.05 13.22
N TYR A 82 10.99 -21.80 13.64
CA TYR A 82 12.00 -21.15 14.48
C TYR A 82 11.30 -20.26 15.50
N SER A 83 11.99 -19.93 16.58
CA SER A 83 11.42 -19.08 17.63
C SER A 83 12.34 -17.94 18.03
N ALA A 84 11.76 -16.76 18.30
CA ALA A 84 12.48 -15.59 18.80
C ALA A 84 12.01 -15.28 20.22
N HIS A 85 12.95 -15.21 21.15
CA HIS A 85 12.70 -15.06 22.58
C HIS A 85 13.18 -13.69 23.05
N TYR A 86 12.34 -12.99 23.80
CA TYR A 86 12.64 -11.69 24.37
C TYR A 86 12.20 -11.64 25.83
N THR A 87 13.07 -11.19 26.73
CA THR A 87 12.73 -11.05 28.16
C THR A 87 12.57 -9.57 28.50
N PHE A 88 11.39 -9.19 29.00
CA PHE A 88 11.12 -7.81 29.38
C PHE A 88 11.96 -7.41 30.59
N ARG A 89 12.89 -6.46 30.40
CA ARG A 89 13.79 -6.00 31.48
C ARG A 89 13.15 -4.95 32.39
N GLN A 90 12.17 -4.21 31.87
CA GLN A 90 11.49 -3.12 32.55
C GLN A 90 9.99 -3.39 32.71
N ALA A 91 9.38 -2.71 33.67
CA ALA A 91 7.93 -2.67 33.79
C ALA A 91 7.33 -1.80 32.67
N TYR A 92 6.14 -2.18 32.22
CA TYR A 92 5.33 -1.41 31.28
C TYR A 92 3.98 -1.10 31.93
N PRO A 93 3.33 0.02 31.55
CA PRO A 93 1.95 0.30 31.95
C PRO A 93 1.00 -0.85 31.60
N GLU A 94 -0.14 -0.89 32.29
CA GLU A 94 -1.20 -1.86 31.98
C GLU A 94 -1.86 -1.57 30.63
N GLY A 95 -2.47 -2.59 30.02
CA GLY A 95 -3.20 -2.45 28.76
C GLY A 95 -2.31 -2.35 27.51
N MET A 96 -1.04 -2.74 27.62
CA MET A 96 -0.13 -2.75 26.47
C MET A 96 -0.54 -3.76 25.40
N VAL A 97 -0.28 -3.38 24.15
CA VAL A 97 -0.50 -4.20 22.98
C VAL A 97 0.84 -4.45 22.31
N LEU A 98 1.07 -5.69 21.86
CA LEU A 98 2.18 -6.06 21.01
C LEU A 98 1.76 -5.93 19.55
N ARG A 99 2.55 -5.23 18.74
CA ARG A 99 2.42 -5.18 17.28
C ARG A 99 3.56 -5.92 16.61
N ILE A 100 3.22 -6.86 15.74
CA ILE A 100 4.16 -7.54 14.85
C ILE A 100 3.56 -7.70 13.46
N ARG A 101 4.41 -7.63 12.43
CA ARG A 101 4.02 -8.00 11.07
C ARG A 101 4.39 -9.45 10.80
N SER A 102 3.45 -10.22 10.27
CA SER A 102 3.73 -11.49 9.59
C SER A 102 4.02 -11.21 8.11
N SER A 103 5.11 -11.76 7.58
CA SER A 103 5.44 -11.67 6.15
C SER A 103 5.05 -12.96 5.42
N MET A 104 3.77 -13.24 5.19
CA MET A 104 3.31 -14.55 4.67
C MET A 104 3.79 -15.70 5.57
N GLN A 105 3.66 -15.52 6.89
CA GLN A 105 4.12 -16.45 7.92
C GLN A 105 2.96 -16.90 8.80
N ALA A 106 3.03 -18.13 9.29
CA ALA A 106 2.33 -18.51 10.50
C ALA A 106 3.07 -17.93 11.70
N VAL A 107 2.32 -17.37 12.65
CA VAL A 107 2.85 -16.73 13.86
C VAL A 107 2.07 -17.24 15.07
N ALA A 108 2.76 -17.71 16.08
CA ALA A 108 2.21 -17.93 17.41
C ALA A 108 3.01 -17.13 18.44
N ILE A 109 2.33 -16.57 19.42
CA ILE A 109 2.91 -15.65 20.40
C ILE A 109 2.58 -16.16 21.78
N PHE A 110 3.61 -16.38 22.58
CA PHE A 110 3.53 -16.90 23.93
C PHE A 110 4.17 -15.94 24.91
N LEU A 111 3.68 -15.93 26.15
CA LEU A 111 4.31 -15.25 27.27
C LEU A 111 4.43 -16.23 28.43
N ASP A 112 5.66 -16.51 28.86
CA ASP A 112 5.98 -17.54 29.88
C ASP A 112 5.29 -18.89 29.60
N GLY A 113 5.28 -19.29 28.32
CA GLY A 113 4.65 -20.54 27.87
C GLY A 113 3.13 -20.50 27.70
N VAL A 114 2.46 -19.41 28.07
CA VAL A 114 1.02 -19.22 27.82
C VAL A 114 0.80 -18.64 26.42
N CYS A 115 0.05 -19.35 25.58
CA CYS A 115 -0.31 -18.88 24.24
C CYS A 115 -1.25 -17.68 24.31
N LEU A 116 -0.80 -16.52 23.87
CA LEU A 116 -1.61 -15.30 23.77
C LEU A 116 -2.30 -15.18 22.41
N PHE A 117 -1.66 -15.65 21.35
CA PHE A 117 -2.17 -15.55 19.99
C PHE A 117 -1.61 -16.65 19.10
N GLN A 118 -2.43 -17.14 18.18
CA GLN A 118 -2.01 -18.04 17.11
C GLN A 118 -2.71 -17.63 15.82
N SER A 119 -1.95 -17.43 14.75
CA SER A 119 -2.52 -17.09 13.45
C SER A 119 -3.34 -18.26 12.91
N GLU A 120 -4.60 -17.99 12.57
CA GLU A 120 -5.45 -18.99 11.92
C GLU A 120 -4.98 -19.25 10.49
N LYS A 121 -4.78 -20.52 10.13
CA LYS A 121 -4.68 -20.94 8.74
C LYS A 121 -6.11 -21.11 8.19
N PRO A 122 -6.40 -20.64 6.97
CA PRO A 122 -7.66 -20.97 6.30
C PRO A 122 -7.84 -22.49 6.31
N ARG A 123 -9.03 -22.98 6.68
CA ARG A 123 -9.33 -24.42 6.67
C ARG A 123 -8.99 -25.01 5.31
N ASP A 124 -8.54 -26.27 5.30
CA ASP A 124 -8.32 -27.03 4.08
C ASP A 124 -9.57 -26.93 3.20
N SER A 125 -9.41 -26.30 2.05
CA SER A 125 -10.44 -25.99 1.08
C SER A 125 -9.90 -26.31 -0.30
N TRP A 126 -10.80 -26.70 -1.20
CA TRP A 126 -10.45 -26.89 -2.62
C TRP A 126 -10.01 -25.57 -3.29
N ILE A 127 -10.31 -24.43 -2.66
CA ILE A 127 -9.88 -23.10 -3.07
C ILE A 127 -8.72 -22.66 -2.18
N HIS A 128 -7.54 -22.52 -2.77
CA HIS A 128 -6.32 -22.10 -2.07
C HIS A 128 -6.25 -20.57 -1.97
N VAL A 129 -6.50 -20.06 -0.76
CA VAL A 129 -6.31 -18.64 -0.41
C VAL A 129 -4.80 -18.36 -0.33
N PRO A 130 -4.29 -17.28 -0.95
CA PRO A 130 -2.88 -16.95 -0.85
C PRO A 130 -2.47 -16.63 0.57
N GLU A 131 -1.20 -16.91 0.87
CA GLU A 131 -0.57 -16.34 2.05
C GLU A 131 -0.59 -14.81 1.96
N ALA A 132 -0.75 -14.15 3.11
CA ALA A 132 -0.86 -12.71 3.17
C ALA A 132 0.02 -12.16 4.28
N SER A 133 0.66 -11.04 4.01
CA SER A 133 1.43 -10.31 5.02
C SER A 133 0.52 -9.35 5.78
N VAL A 134 0.31 -9.62 7.06
CA VAL A 134 -0.67 -8.93 7.92
C VAL A 134 -0.02 -8.47 9.22
N TRP A 135 -0.57 -7.42 9.83
CA TRP A 135 -0.23 -6.99 11.18
C TRP A 135 -1.12 -7.68 12.20
N TYR A 136 -0.50 -8.17 13.26
CA TYR A 136 -1.17 -8.66 14.45
C TYR A 136 -0.98 -7.67 15.60
N PHE A 137 -2.08 -7.42 16.31
CA PHE A 137 -2.14 -6.62 17.53
C PHE A 137 -2.61 -7.55 18.63
N VAL A 138 -1.75 -7.82 19.60
CA VAL A 138 -1.99 -8.83 20.64
C VAL A 138 -1.94 -8.15 21.99
N ASN A 139 -3.06 -8.22 22.72
CA ASN A 139 -3.13 -7.67 24.07
C ASN A 139 -2.17 -8.45 24.98
N LEU A 140 -1.33 -7.71 25.71
CA LEU A 140 -0.43 -8.28 26.68
C LEU A 140 -1.06 -8.21 28.09
N PRO A 141 -0.89 -9.24 28.93
CA PRO A 141 -1.31 -9.17 30.32
C PRO A 141 -0.44 -8.15 31.09
N SER A 142 -0.89 -7.79 32.30
CA SER A 142 -0.12 -6.93 33.21
C SER A 142 1.16 -7.63 33.71
N GLU A 143 2.04 -6.83 34.32
CA GLU A 143 3.28 -7.29 34.96
C GLU A 143 4.21 -8.02 33.99
N LEU A 144 4.69 -7.32 32.96
CA LEU A 144 5.56 -7.92 31.94
C LEU A 144 6.99 -8.14 32.42
N GLN A 145 7.46 -7.38 33.40
CA GLN A 145 8.85 -7.40 33.83
C GLN A 145 9.29 -8.81 34.28
N GLY A 146 10.40 -9.29 33.72
CA GLY A 146 10.95 -10.61 33.98
C GLY A 146 10.30 -11.75 33.17
N LYS A 147 9.16 -11.51 32.50
CA LYS A 147 8.50 -12.50 31.65
C LYS A 147 9.20 -12.63 30.30
N THR A 148 9.15 -13.82 29.72
CA THR A 148 9.70 -14.12 28.39
C THR A 148 8.60 -14.21 27.35
N LEU A 149 8.66 -13.31 26.37
CA LEU A 149 7.88 -13.34 25.14
C LEU A 149 8.54 -14.28 24.14
N VAL A 150 7.77 -15.19 23.54
CA VAL A 150 8.24 -16.11 22.48
C VAL A 150 7.39 -15.93 21.24
N LEU A 151 8.06 -15.71 20.11
CA LEU A 151 7.45 -15.65 18.78
C LEU A 151 7.82 -16.93 18.02
N GLU A 152 6.88 -17.82 17.77
CA GLU A 152 7.08 -18.96 16.89
C GLU A 152 6.65 -18.60 15.47
N LEU A 153 7.56 -18.83 14.52
CA LEU A 153 7.42 -18.36 13.14
C LEU A 153 7.72 -19.50 12.16
N SER A 154 6.97 -19.57 11.07
CA SER A 154 7.26 -20.43 9.91
C SER A 154 6.64 -19.85 8.64
N SER A 155 7.28 -20.08 7.48
CA SER A 155 6.74 -19.64 6.18
C SER A 155 6.90 -20.73 5.13
N PRO A 156 5.86 -21.02 4.33
CA PRO A 156 6.00 -21.87 3.13
C PRO A 156 6.71 -21.13 1.98
N ILE A 157 6.95 -19.82 2.12
CA ILE A 157 7.54 -18.98 1.08
C ILE A 157 9.04 -18.81 1.35
N PRO A 158 9.93 -19.27 0.45
CA PRO A 158 11.37 -19.20 0.66
C PRO A 158 11.89 -17.79 0.98
N ALA A 159 11.32 -16.77 0.35
CA ALA A 159 11.73 -15.37 0.56
C ALA A 159 11.46 -14.85 1.97
N PHE A 160 10.54 -15.49 2.71
CA PHE A 160 10.12 -15.07 4.06
C PHE A 160 10.45 -16.10 5.14
N SER A 161 11.04 -17.24 4.78
CA SER A 161 11.53 -18.18 5.78
C SER A 161 12.71 -17.58 6.52
N GLY A 162 12.68 -17.62 7.85
CA GLY A 162 13.70 -17.02 8.72
C GLY A 162 13.67 -15.49 8.82
N GLN A 163 12.65 -14.81 8.30
CA GLN A 163 12.46 -13.37 8.53
C GLN A 163 11.78 -13.11 9.88
N ILE A 164 12.27 -12.14 10.63
CA ILE A 164 11.64 -11.63 11.86
C ILE A 164 11.48 -10.12 11.70
N ASN A 165 10.23 -9.66 11.63
CA ASN A 165 9.93 -8.24 11.49
C ASN A 165 10.12 -7.47 12.82
N PRO A 166 10.19 -6.13 12.78
CA PRO A 166 10.23 -5.32 14.00
C PRO A 166 8.99 -5.60 14.87
N VAL A 167 9.22 -5.61 16.17
CA VAL A 167 8.21 -5.83 17.19
C VAL A 167 8.08 -4.56 18.01
N ALA A 168 6.86 -4.08 18.19
CA ALA A 168 6.60 -2.86 18.94
C ALA A 168 5.59 -3.11 20.06
N ILE A 169 5.71 -2.36 21.14
CA ILE A 169 4.79 -2.34 22.28
C ILE A 169 4.31 -0.91 22.53
N GLY A 170 3.03 -0.76 22.82
CA GLY A 170 2.39 0.54 23.08
C GLY A 170 0.89 0.36 23.29
N SER A 171 0.16 1.46 23.47
CA SER A 171 -1.30 1.40 23.40
C SER A 171 -1.77 1.13 21.96
N GLY A 172 -2.97 0.56 21.82
CA GLY A 172 -3.49 0.14 20.52
C GLY A 172 -3.63 1.30 19.52
N ASP A 173 -4.05 2.47 19.98
CA ASP A 173 -4.18 3.68 19.17
C ASP A 173 -2.82 4.28 18.82
N ALA A 174 -1.84 4.29 19.74
CA ALA A 174 -0.47 4.72 19.43
C ALA A 174 0.19 3.85 18.36
N LEU A 175 0.04 2.53 18.46
CA LEU A 175 0.58 1.60 17.48
C LEU A 175 -0.08 1.73 16.10
N LEU A 176 -1.39 2.01 16.06
CA LEU A 176 -2.09 2.26 14.81
C LEU A 176 -1.71 3.63 14.22
N TYR A 177 -1.61 4.65 15.06
CA TYR A 177 -1.19 5.99 14.66
C TYR A 177 0.23 5.99 14.08
N ASP A 178 1.17 5.27 14.68
CA ASP A 178 2.53 5.07 14.17
C ASP A 178 2.56 4.44 12.77
N LEU A 179 1.65 3.50 12.46
CA LEU A 179 1.51 2.94 11.11
C LEU A 179 0.94 3.94 10.10
N LEU A 180 -0.07 4.73 10.52
CA LEU A 180 -0.71 5.72 9.67
C LEU A 180 0.22 6.91 9.38
N SER A 181 0.90 7.41 10.41
CA SER A 181 1.83 8.53 10.33
C SER A 181 3.08 8.17 9.53
N SER A 182 3.54 6.92 9.55
CA SER A 182 4.65 6.50 8.66
C SER A 182 4.25 6.42 7.17
N ASN A 183 2.94 6.41 6.84
CA ASN A 183 2.43 6.23 5.46
C ASN A 183 1.59 7.40 4.92
N TRP A 184 1.51 8.53 5.63
CA TRP A 184 0.55 9.60 5.30
C TRP A 184 0.73 10.16 3.87
N ILE A 185 1.98 10.28 3.40
CA ILE A 185 2.29 10.76 2.04
C ILE A 185 1.74 9.79 0.99
N ASN A 186 1.96 8.48 1.20
CA ASN A 186 1.47 7.45 0.29
C ASN A 186 -0.06 7.47 0.22
N LEU A 187 -0.74 7.62 1.35
CA LEU A 187 -2.20 7.72 1.41
C LEU A 187 -2.72 8.96 0.66
N LEU A 188 -2.02 10.10 0.76
CA LEU A 188 -2.37 11.32 0.02
C LEU A 188 -2.22 11.13 -1.50
N ILE A 189 -1.14 10.47 -1.95
CA ILE A 189 -0.94 10.14 -3.36
C ILE A 189 -2.03 9.18 -3.85
N VAL A 190 -2.37 8.15 -3.07
CA VAL A 190 -3.47 7.23 -3.39
C VAL A 190 -4.77 8.00 -3.58
N LEU A 191 -5.13 8.87 -2.63
CA LEU A 191 -6.36 9.66 -2.70
C LEU A 191 -6.39 10.54 -3.95
N PHE A 192 -5.29 11.22 -4.25
CA PHE A 192 -5.17 12.06 -5.44
C PHE A 192 -5.37 11.26 -6.74
N LEU A 193 -4.70 10.10 -6.87
CA LEU A 193 -4.82 9.25 -8.06
C LEU A 193 -6.22 8.63 -8.20
N VAL A 194 -6.86 8.26 -7.09
CA VAL A 194 -8.25 7.78 -7.09
C VAL A 194 -9.19 8.86 -7.61
N VAL A 195 -9.09 10.09 -7.09
CA VAL A 195 -9.93 11.23 -7.53
C VAL A 195 -9.70 11.52 -9.01
N LEU A 196 -8.45 11.62 -9.47
CA LEU A 196 -8.14 11.84 -10.89
C LEU A 196 -8.67 10.71 -11.77
N GLY A 197 -8.50 9.46 -11.34
CA GLY A 197 -8.97 8.29 -12.06
C GLY A 197 -10.48 8.30 -12.23
N PHE A 198 -11.22 8.55 -11.14
CA PHE A 198 -12.69 8.66 -11.20
C PHE A 198 -13.16 9.82 -12.07
N LEU A 199 -12.53 11.00 -11.96
CA LEU A 199 -12.87 12.14 -12.81
C LEU A 199 -12.62 11.82 -14.29
N ALA A 200 -11.49 11.19 -14.64
CA ALA A 200 -11.18 10.79 -16.01
C ALA A 200 -12.19 9.79 -16.57
N ILE A 201 -12.59 8.78 -15.78
CA ILE A 201 -13.64 7.82 -16.17
C ILE A 201 -14.99 8.51 -16.34
N LEU A 202 -15.37 9.38 -15.39
CA LEU A 202 -16.61 10.14 -15.46
C LEU A 202 -16.67 11.00 -16.74
N PHE A 203 -15.62 11.77 -17.04
CA PHE A 203 -15.53 12.55 -18.25
C PHE A 203 -15.54 11.69 -19.52
N ALA A 204 -14.93 10.49 -19.49
CA ALA A 204 -14.99 9.57 -20.61
C ALA A 204 -16.43 9.14 -20.94
N PHE A 205 -17.28 8.94 -19.91
CA PHE A 205 -18.69 8.63 -20.10
C PHE A 205 -19.54 9.84 -20.51
N LEU A 206 -19.21 11.05 -20.04
CA LEU A 206 -19.92 12.27 -20.44
C LEU A 206 -19.62 12.69 -21.88
N ILE A 207 -18.38 12.49 -22.34
CA ILE A 207 -17.91 12.89 -23.68
C ILE A 207 -18.13 11.75 -24.72
N ARG A 208 -18.93 10.74 -24.39
CA ARG A 208 -19.13 9.51 -25.19
C ARG A 208 -19.62 9.73 -26.62
N GLN A 209 -20.03 10.95 -26.98
CA GLN A 209 -20.29 11.36 -28.37
C GLN A 209 -19.04 11.40 -29.27
N VAL A 210 -17.81 11.36 -28.72
CA VAL A 210 -16.56 11.58 -29.49
C VAL A 210 -15.77 10.27 -29.79
N GLN A 211 -16.34 9.08 -29.58
CA GLN A 211 -15.69 7.77 -29.86
C GLN A 211 -14.26 7.61 -29.32
N ASN A 212 -13.93 8.27 -28.21
CA ASN A 212 -12.54 8.36 -27.74
C ASN A 212 -12.38 7.76 -26.33
N ASN A 213 -11.84 6.54 -26.25
CA ASN A 213 -11.64 5.83 -24.99
C ASN A 213 -10.35 6.22 -24.24
N ARG A 214 -9.59 7.22 -24.71
CA ARG A 214 -8.33 7.66 -24.08
C ARG A 214 -8.49 8.02 -22.60
N LEU A 215 -9.53 8.79 -22.26
CA LEU A 215 -9.79 9.18 -20.86
C LEU A 215 -10.21 7.98 -19.99
N LEU A 216 -10.92 7.01 -20.57
CA LEU A 216 -11.29 5.78 -19.86
C LEU A 216 -10.04 4.97 -19.50
N TYR A 217 -9.15 4.72 -20.47
CA TYR A 217 -7.93 3.95 -20.22
C TYR A 217 -6.96 4.67 -19.28
N LEU A 218 -6.84 5.99 -19.40
CA LEU A 218 -6.05 6.79 -18.46
C LEU A 218 -6.62 6.74 -17.04
N GLY A 219 -7.95 6.83 -16.91
CA GLY A 219 -8.62 6.73 -15.62
C GLY A 219 -8.47 5.35 -14.98
N LEU A 220 -8.62 4.28 -15.77
CA LEU A 220 -8.36 2.91 -15.30
C LEU A 220 -6.90 2.72 -14.87
N PHE A 221 -5.94 3.25 -15.64
CA PHE A 221 -4.53 3.22 -15.27
C PHE A 221 -4.28 3.92 -13.93
N ALA A 222 -4.83 5.13 -13.74
CA ALA A 222 -4.69 5.87 -12.49
C ALA A 222 -5.29 5.11 -11.29
N ILE A 223 -6.50 4.53 -11.45
CA ILE A 223 -7.12 3.72 -10.39
C ILE A 223 -6.29 2.48 -10.08
N PHE A 224 -5.81 1.74 -11.09
CA PHE A 224 -5.03 0.53 -10.87
C PHE A 224 -3.70 0.83 -10.17
N ILE A 225 -3.00 1.90 -10.55
CA ILE A 225 -1.80 2.34 -9.82
C ILE A 225 -2.15 2.74 -8.39
N ALA A 226 -3.25 3.47 -8.17
CA ALA A 226 -3.64 3.90 -6.84
C ALA A 226 -3.95 2.72 -5.91
N LEU A 227 -4.68 1.72 -6.41
CA LEU A 227 -4.98 0.49 -5.67
C LEU A 227 -3.71 -0.33 -5.40
N TRP A 228 -2.77 -0.33 -6.34
CA TRP A 228 -1.50 -1.04 -6.18
C TRP A 228 -0.65 -0.35 -5.11
N LEU A 229 -0.53 0.98 -5.18
CA LEU A 229 0.16 1.77 -4.17
C LEU A 229 -0.48 1.62 -2.79
N LEU A 230 -1.82 1.60 -2.71
CA LEU A 230 -2.54 1.34 -1.47
C LEU A 230 -2.18 -0.04 -0.88
N SER A 231 -1.95 -1.05 -1.72
CA SER A 231 -1.54 -2.38 -1.27
C SER A 231 -0.17 -2.39 -0.61
N GLU A 232 0.75 -1.58 -1.14
CA GLU A 232 2.12 -1.46 -0.65
C GLU A 232 2.24 -0.65 0.64
N THR A 233 1.23 0.15 1.00
CA THR A 233 1.19 0.84 2.31
C THR A 233 1.11 -0.12 3.49
N ARG A 234 0.73 -1.39 3.26
CA ARG A 234 0.52 -2.41 4.32
C ARG A 234 -0.62 -2.09 5.28
N LEU A 235 -1.47 -1.12 4.96
CA LEU A 235 -2.58 -0.67 5.80
C LEU A 235 -3.94 -1.26 5.37
N MET A 236 -4.04 -1.86 4.18
CA MET A 236 -5.30 -2.34 3.62
C MET A 236 -6.13 -3.22 4.57
N GLN A 237 -5.48 -3.99 5.45
CA GLN A 237 -6.17 -4.86 6.38
C GLN A 237 -7.18 -4.15 7.28
N PHE A 238 -6.94 -2.86 7.61
CA PHE A 238 -7.77 -2.11 8.54
C PHE A 238 -9.12 -1.69 7.92
N TRP A 239 -9.24 -1.73 6.59
CA TRP A 239 -10.48 -1.39 5.89
C TRP A 239 -11.09 -2.56 5.13
N VAL A 240 -10.27 -3.50 4.65
CA VAL A 240 -10.70 -4.57 3.75
C VAL A 240 -11.12 -5.83 4.51
N GLY A 241 -10.40 -6.20 5.58
CA GLY A 241 -10.72 -7.38 6.41
C GLY A 241 -10.72 -8.74 5.67
N ASN A 242 -10.24 -8.81 4.41
CA ASN A 242 -10.31 -10.01 3.59
C ASN A 242 -8.90 -10.48 3.17
N ARG A 243 -8.49 -11.66 3.65
CA ARG A 243 -7.16 -12.24 3.39
C ARG A 243 -6.88 -12.44 1.90
N PHE A 244 -7.87 -12.87 1.12
CA PHE A 244 -7.70 -13.06 -0.33
C PHE A 244 -7.37 -11.74 -1.02
N LEU A 245 -8.10 -10.67 -0.72
CA LEU A 245 -7.80 -9.35 -1.30
C LEU A 245 -6.42 -8.85 -0.86
N ILE A 246 -6.10 -8.91 0.43
CA ILE A 246 -4.81 -8.47 0.96
C ILE A 246 -3.65 -9.24 0.31
N GLY A 247 -3.81 -10.56 0.13
CA GLY A 247 -2.78 -11.43 -0.46
C GLY A 247 -2.72 -11.44 -1.98
N SER A 248 -3.75 -10.93 -2.69
CA SER A 248 -3.83 -11.03 -4.16
C SER A 248 -3.76 -9.70 -4.90
N ILE A 249 -4.24 -8.61 -4.30
CA ILE A 249 -4.53 -7.37 -5.03
C ILE A 249 -3.30 -6.75 -5.70
N SER A 250 -2.13 -6.77 -5.03
CA SER A 250 -0.87 -6.27 -5.62
C SER A 250 -0.54 -7.06 -6.90
N TYR A 251 -0.65 -8.40 -6.86
CA TYR A 251 -0.33 -9.27 -8.00
C TYR A 251 -1.33 -9.14 -9.16
N ILE A 252 -2.61 -8.95 -8.88
CA ILE A 252 -3.63 -8.67 -9.90
C ILE A 252 -3.29 -7.37 -10.63
N LEU A 253 -2.94 -6.33 -9.86
CA LEU A 253 -2.70 -5.00 -10.42
C LEU A 253 -1.39 -4.89 -11.18
N ILE A 254 -0.36 -5.65 -10.81
CA ILE A 254 0.89 -5.76 -11.59
C ILE A 254 0.61 -6.20 -13.04
N ALA A 255 -0.43 -7.00 -13.29
CA ALA A 255 -0.85 -7.39 -14.64
C ALA A 255 -1.77 -6.34 -15.30
N LEU A 256 -2.71 -5.75 -14.55
CA LEU A 256 -3.71 -4.82 -15.11
C LEU A 256 -3.17 -3.41 -15.39
N VAL A 257 -2.18 -2.94 -14.63
CA VAL A 257 -1.56 -1.63 -14.80
C VAL A 257 -0.90 -1.49 -16.19
N PRO A 258 -0.02 -2.41 -16.64
CA PRO A 258 0.52 -2.35 -17.99
C PRO A 258 -0.56 -2.43 -19.06
N ALA A 259 -1.58 -3.27 -18.87
CA ALA A 259 -2.67 -3.43 -19.84
C ALA A 259 -3.42 -2.12 -20.10
N SER A 260 -3.81 -1.38 -19.05
CA SER A 260 -4.51 -0.10 -19.20
C SER A 260 -3.61 0.99 -19.82
N LEU A 261 -2.31 1.01 -19.48
CA LEU A 261 -1.34 1.91 -20.09
C LEU A 261 -1.16 1.64 -21.59
N LEU A 262 -1.04 0.36 -22.00
CA LEU A 262 -0.91 -0.04 -23.39
C LEU A 262 -2.13 0.40 -24.22
N LEU A 263 -3.35 0.24 -23.68
CA LEU A 263 -4.58 0.70 -24.32
C LEU A 263 -4.66 2.23 -24.42
N TYR A 264 -4.14 2.95 -23.42
CA TYR A 264 -4.02 4.41 -23.49
C TYR A 264 -3.04 4.85 -24.60
N LEU A 265 -1.86 4.24 -24.65
CA LEU A 265 -0.84 4.54 -25.66
C LEU A 265 -1.29 4.20 -27.08
N ARG A 266 -2.08 3.13 -27.22
CA ARG A 266 -2.71 2.69 -28.46
C ARG A 266 -3.49 3.79 -29.14
N ASP A 267 -4.28 4.55 -28.38
CA ASP A 267 -5.19 5.56 -28.92
C ASP A 267 -4.61 6.99 -28.87
N THR A 268 -3.42 7.18 -28.27
CA THR A 268 -2.75 8.49 -28.15
C THR A 268 -1.53 8.63 -29.05
N ALA A 269 -0.50 7.80 -28.84
CA ALA A 269 0.84 8.01 -29.42
C ALA A 269 1.20 6.97 -30.47
N LEU A 270 0.68 5.74 -30.36
CA LEU A 270 1.13 4.58 -31.13
C LEU A 270 0.02 4.02 -32.04
N ASN A 271 -0.75 4.89 -32.69
CA ASN A 271 -1.87 4.55 -33.57
C ASN A 271 -1.48 3.65 -34.77
N ARG A 272 -0.20 3.57 -35.13
CA ARG A 272 0.31 2.66 -36.18
C ARG A 272 0.50 1.23 -35.69
N HIS A 273 0.70 1.05 -34.39
CA HIS A 273 0.99 -0.24 -33.76
C HIS A 273 -0.19 -0.78 -32.94
N ARG A 274 -1.43 -0.38 -33.27
CA ARG A 274 -2.60 -0.67 -32.44
C ARG A 274 -2.80 -2.17 -32.19
N ARG A 275 -2.70 -2.98 -33.24
CA ARG A 275 -2.83 -4.44 -33.15
C ARG A 275 -1.82 -5.06 -32.19
N LEU A 276 -0.57 -4.57 -32.18
CA LEU A 276 0.46 -5.05 -31.27
C LEU A 276 0.12 -4.72 -29.82
N LEU A 277 -0.32 -3.48 -29.56
CA LEU A 277 -0.71 -3.03 -28.22
C LEU A 277 -1.98 -3.74 -27.72
N ASP A 278 -2.95 -4.00 -28.60
CA ASP A 278 -4.14 -4.79 -28.29
C ASP A 278 -3.79 -6.22 -27.87
N VAL A 279 -2.90 -6.87 -28.64
CA VAL A 279 -2.42 -8.21 -28.32
C VAL A 279 -1.67 -8.22 -26.98
N LEU A 280 -0.76 -7.26 -26.75
CA LEU A 280 -0.04 -7.18 -25.48
C LEU A 280 -0.99 -6.94 -24.29
N ALA A 281 -1.95 -6.03 -24.41
CA ALA A 281 -2.94 -5.80 -23.36
C ALA A 281 -3.78 -7.05 -23.09
N ALA A 282 -4.17 -7.79 -24.15
CA ALA A 282 -4.88 -9.06 -24.01
C ALA A 282 -4.01 -10.15 -23.34
N VAL A 283 -2.71 -10.21 -23.64
CA VAL A 283 -1.75 -11.12 -22.98
C VAL A 283 -1.67 -10.81 -21.48
N PHE A 284 -1.57 -9.54 -21.09
CA PHE A 284 -1.60 -9.16 -19.67
C PHE A 284 -2.91 -9.54 -18.97
N ALA A 285 -4.05 -9.31 -19.62
CA ALA A 285 -5.35 -9.69 -19.08
C ALA A 285 -5.48 -11.21 -18.93
N ALA A 286 -5.04 -11.98 -19.94
CA ALA A 286 -5.02 -13.44 -19.89
C ALA A 286 -4.07 -13.94 -18.78
N LEU A 287 -2.89 -13.34 -18.65
CA LEU A 287 -1.92 -13.68 -17.61
C LEU A 287 -2.49 -13.43 -16.20
N CYS A 288 -3.24 -12.35 -16.01
CA CYS A 288 -3.96 -12.09 -14.75
C CYS A 288 -4.94 -13.23 -14.41
N VAL A 289 -5.78 -13.63 -15.37
CA VAL A 289 -6.74 -14.73 -15.19
C VAL A 289 -6.03 -16.06 -14.90
N VAL A 290 -4.99 -16.38 -15.68
CA VAL A 290 -4.20 -17.61 -15.50
C VAL A 290 -3.55 -17.63 -14.11
N ASN A 291 -2.93 -16.54 -13.67
CA ASN A 291 -2.30 -16.45 -12.35
C ASN A 291 -3.32 -16.63 -11.22
N LEU A 292 -4.52 -16.07 -11.35
CA LEU A 292 -5.59 -16.28 -10.39
C LEU A 292 -6.05 -17.74 -10.36
N VAL A 293 -6.24 -18.38 -11.52
CA VAL A 293 -6.62 -19.80 -11.59
C VAL A 293 -5.53 -20.69 -10.97
N LEU A 294 -4.25 -20.44 -11.28
CA LEU A 294 -3.12 -21.18 -10.71
C LEU A 294 -3.03 -21.02 -9.18
N GLN A 295 -3.31 -19.81 -8.66
CA GLN A 295 -3.36 -19.57 -7.23
C GLN A 295 -4.53 -20.31 -6.58
N LEU A 296 -5.73 -20.18 -7.12
CA LEU A 296 -6.94 -20.74 -6.53
C LEU A 296 -6.93 -22.28 -6.56
N THR A 297 -6.28 -22.88 -7.56
CA THR A 297 -6.06 -24.34 -7.66
C THR A 297 -4.87 -24.84 -6.84
N GLY A 298 -4.08 -23.95 -6.23
CA GLY A 298 -2.89 -24.31 -5.47
C GLY A 298 -1.68 -24.72 -6.31
N ALA A 299 -1.77 -24.65 -7.65
CA ALA A 299 -0.70 -25.09 -8.55
C ALA A 299 0.55 -24.20 -8.48
N VAL A 300 0.36 -22.87 -8.48
CA VAL A 300 1.47 -21.89 -8.39
C VAL A 300 1.06 -20.70 -7.53
N PRO A 301 1.79 -20.38 -6.44
CA PRO A 301 1.52 -19.19 -5.64
C PRO A 301 1.71 -17.89 -6.43
N LEU A 302 0.85 -16.89 -6.20
CA LEU A 302 0.90 -15.59 -6.89
C LEU A 302 2.28 -14.93 -6.81
N ILE A 303 2.97 -15.05 -5.69
CA ILE A 303 4.32 -14.47 -5.53
C ILE A 303 5.35 -15.06 -6.50
N ARG A 304 5.22 -16.35 -6.86
CA ARG A 304 6.10 -16.96 -7.88
C ARG A 304 5.72 -16.48 -9.27
N SER A 305 4.41 -16.41 -9.57
CA SER A 305 3.91 -15.90 -10.84
C SER A 305 4.24 -14.42 -11.07
N ALA A 306 4.41 -13.64 -10.00
CA ALA A 306 4.79 -12.24 -10.07
C ALA A 306 6.11 -12.00 -10.82
N VAL A 307 7.07 -12.93 -10.73
CA VAL A 307 8.34 -12.84 -11.46
C VAL A 307 8.10 -12.85 -12.97
N VAL A 308 7.22 -13.72 -13.46
CA VAL A 308 6.84 -13.80 -14.88
C VAL A 308 6.13 -12.52 -15.31
N THR A 309 5.16 -12.06 -14.53
CA THR A 309 4.42 -10.83 -14.84
C THR A 309 5.34 -9.62 -14.87
N ASN A 310 6.25 -9.47 -13.90
CA ASN A 310 7.21 -8.37 -13.85
C ASN A 310 8.21 -8.42 -15.02
N SER A 311 8.66 -9.62 -15.40
CA SER A 311 9.54 -9.79 -16.57
C SER A 311 8.85 -9.37 -17.86
N LEU A 312 7.56 -9.73 -18.02
CA LEU A 312 6.75 -9.30 -19.15
C LEU A 312 6.51 -7.78 -19.13
N THR A 313 6.23 -7.20 -17.95
CA THR A 313 6.10 -5.75 -17.76
C THR A 313 7.37 -5.03 -18.19
N LEU A 314 8.55 -5.49 -17.77
CA LEU A 314 9.83 -4.90 -18.17
C LEU A 314 10.03 -4.98 -19.70
N ALA A 315 9.76 -6.14 -20.31
CA ALA A 315 9.84 -6.30 -21.76
C ALA A 315 8.87 -5.37 -22.51
N ALA A 316 7.64 -5.21 -22.02
CA ALA A 316 6.64 -4.31 -22.58
C ALA A 316 7.08 -2.84 -22.48
N ILE A 317 7.66 -2.42 -21.35
CA ILE A 317 8.21 -1.07 -21.17
C ILE A 317 9.31 -0.81 -22.21
N LEU A 318 10.29 -1.71 -22.34
CA LEU A 318 11.39 -1.56 -23.30
C LEU A 318 10.88 -1.50 -24.74
N LEU A 319 9.90 -2.34 -25.09
CA LEU A 319 9.26 -2.34 -26.40
C LEU A 319 8.55 -1.02 -26.67
N VAL A 320 7.74 -0.52 -25.73
CA VAL A 320 7.01 0.75 -25.86
C VAL A 320 7.97 1.91 -26.04
N ILE A 321 9.05 1.99 -25.26
CA ILE A 321 10.09 3.01 -25.43
C ILE A 321 10.69 2.93 -26.83
N GLY A 322 11.03 1.73 -27.31
CA GLY A 322 11.54 1.51 -28.66
C GLY A 322 10.57 1.98 -29.76
N LEU A 323 9.28 1.68 -29.61
CA LEU A 323 8.23 2.13 -30.53
C LEU A 323 8.06 3.65 -30.52
N LEU A 324 8.08 4.29 -29.35
CA LEU A 324 8.00 5.75 -29.21
C LEU A 324 9.21 6.43 -29.87
N VAL A 325 10.43 5.91 -29.65
CA VAL A 325 11.65 6.43 -30.28
C VAL A 325 11.61 6.25 -31.81
N TRP A 326 11.13 5.09 -32.28
CA TRP A 326 10.96 4.83 -33.71
C TRP A 326 9.95 5.80 -34.33
N GLU A 327 8.79 6.02 -33.69
CA GLU A 327 7.74 6.92 -34.18
C GLU A 327 8.20 8.39 -34.18
N MET A 328 9.00 8.79 -33.18
CA MET A 328 9.65 10.11 -33.14
C MET A 328 10.66 10.28 -34.29
N ARG A 329 11.56 9.31 -34.49
CA ARG A 329 12.65 9.42 -35.49
C ARG A 329 12.18 9.28 -36.94
N ARG A 330 11.31 8.30 -37.23
CA ARG A 330 10.84 8.00 -38.60
C ARG A 330 9.69 8.90 -39.05
N HIS A 331 8.80 9.28 -38.14
CA HIS A 331 7.58 10.00 -38.49
C HIS A 331 7.51 11.43 -37.95
N LYS A 332 8.57 11.92 -37.29
CA LYS A 332 8.59 13.25 -36.64
C LYS A 332 7.34 13.50 -35.79
N SER A 333 6.80 12.43 -35.19
CA SER A 333 5.58 12.51 -34.39
C SER A 333 5.84 13.37 -33.15
N ARG A 334 5.30 14.59 -33.14
CA ARG A 334 5.38 15.49 -31.98
C ARG A 334 4.74 14.85 -30.75
N THR A 335 3.68 14.07 -30.93
CA THR A 335 3.00 13.38 -29.85
C THR A 335 3.90 12.34 -29.19
N ALA A 336 4.61 11.51 -29.96
CA ALA A 336 5.52 10.51 -29.38
C ALA A 336 6.75 11.16 -28.70
N GLY A 337 7.23 12.29 -29.23
CA GLY A 337 8.32 13.05 -28.61
C GLY A 337 7.97 13.68 -27.26
N ASN A 338 6.69 13.98 -26.99
CA ASN A 338 6.26 14.50 -25.69
C ASN A 338 6.19 13.43 -24.57
N PHE A 339 6.29 12.14 -24.92
CA PHE A 339 6.23 11.01 -23.98
C PHE A 339 7.61 10.42 -23.63
N LEU A 340 8.68 10.86 -24.28
CA LEU A 340 10.08 10.42 -24.06
C LEU A 340 10.83 11.47 -23.24
#